data_AF-A0A538LZL0-F1
#
_entry.id   AF-A0A538LZL0-F1
#
_cell.length_a   1.000
_cell.length_b   1.000
_cell.length_c   1.000
_cell.angle_alpha   90.00
_cell.angle_beta   90.00
_cell.angle_gamma   90.00
#
_symmetry.space_group_name_H-M   'P 1'
#
loop_
_entity.id
_entity.type
_entity.pdbx_description
1 polymer ?
#
loop_
_entity_poly.entity_id
_entity_poly.type
_entity_poly.pdbx_seq_one_letter_code
_entity_poly.pdbx_strand_id
1 'polypeptide(L)'
;MNLYWAALIVVAVSVATIAAMLLVRRRAPEGSYFEDGDRAAGVFGVIATGFAVLLGFVVFLAFQSFDTSRSGAIHEAEIVSEQFETAQLMPVAVRGRFSGELVCYARAVVHQEWPQMESGTLANGHNPWGITMFQTLKTVEPRSPAEQAAYGKWLDQRTDRERARADRSGRSCRRP
;
A
#
# COMPACT_ATOMS: atom_id res chain seq x y z
N MET A 1 -3.73 -20.18 -13.27
CA MET A 1 -3.19 -21.54 -13.00
C MET A 1 -3.71 -21.95 -11.63
N ASN A 2 -4.60 -22.95 -11.52
CA ASN A 2 -5.14 -23.32 -10.20
C ASN A 2 -4.01 -23.84 -9.30
N LEU A 3 -4.03 -23.42 -8.02
CA LEU A 3 -3.03 -23.79 -7.00
C LEU A 3 -2.78 -25.31 -6.96
N TYR A 4 -3.84 -26.08 -7.18
CA TYR A 4 -3.81 -27.54 -7.29
C TYR A 4 -2.90 -28.06 -8.41
N TRP A 5 -3.00 -27.49 -9.63
CA TRP A 5 -2.14 -27.90 -10.75
C TRP A 5 -0.68 -27.53 -10.51
N ALA A 6 -0.42 -26.36 -9.93
CA ALA A 6 0.92 -25.96 -9.55
C ALA A 6 1.53 -26.93 -8.51
N ALA A 7 0.77 -27.30 -7.47
CA ALA A 7 1.20 -28.26 -6.47
C ALA A 7 1.49 -29.65 -7.07
N LEU A 8 0.62 -30.13 -7.97
CA LEU A 8 0.75 -31.45 -8.58
C LEU A 8 1.99 -31.53 -9.48
N ILE A 9 2.27 -30.49 -10.27
CA ILE A 9 3.48 -30.39 -11.10
C ILE A 9 4.74 -30.42 -10.23
N VAL A 10 4.76 -29.64 -9.14
CA VAL A 10 5.91 -29.59 -8.23
C VAL A 10 6.19 -30.97 -7.64
N VAL A 11 5.16 -31.64 -7.11
CA VAL A 11 5.30 -33.00 -6.54
C VAL A 11 5.79 -33.99 -7.59
N ALA A 12 5.19 -33.98 -8.79
CA ALA A 12 5.57 -34.91 -9.86
C ALA A 12 7.03 -34.73 -10.28
N VAL A 13 7.49 -33.49 -10.47
CA VAL A 13 8.89 -33.19 -10.83
C VAL A 13 9.84 -33.57 -9.69
N SER A 14 9.51 -33.26 -8.44
CA SER A 14 10.33 -33.65 -7.28
C SER A 14 10.48 -35.17 -7.19
N VAL A 15 9.38 -35.92 -7.30
CA VAL A 15 9.39 -37.39 -7.25
C VAL A 15 10.21 -37.97 -8.42
N ALA A 16 10.01 -37.46 -9.64
CA ALA A 16 10.77 -37.90 -10.81
C ALA A 16 12.28 -37.66 -10.64
N THR A 17 12.67 -36.50 -10.10
CA THR A 17 14.08 -36.13 -9.88
C THR A 17 14.72 -37.01 -8.80
N ILE A 18 14.02 -37.25 -7.68
CA ILE A 18 14.48 -38.14 -6.61
C ILE A 18 14.62 -39.57 -7.12
N ALA A 19 13.63 -40.06 -7.88
CA ALA A 19 13.67 -41.40 -8.45
C ALA A 19 14.84 -41.56 -9.44
N ALA A 20 15.07 -40.58 -10.31
CA ALA A 20 16.21 -40.57 -11.21
C ALA A 20 17.54 -40.60 -10.45
N MET A 21 17.69 -39.77 -9.42
CA MET A 21 18.90 -39.74 -8.58
C MET A 21 19.15 -41.09 -7.90
N LEU A 22 18.13 -41.69 -7.27
CA LEU A 22 18.24 -43.00 -6.61
C LEU A 22 18.59 -44.12 -7.60
N LEU A 23 18.04 -44.07 -8.81
CA LEU A 23 18.28 -45.07 -9.85
C LEU A 23 19.69 -44.98 -10.44
N VAL A 24 20.24 -43.76 -10.56
CA VAL A 24 21.65 -43.52 -10.90
C VAL A 24 22.58 -44.03 -9.79
N ARG A 25 22.28 -43.70 -8.53
CA ARG A 25 23.11 -44.11 -7.38
C ARG A 25 23.15 -45.64 -7.20
N ARG A 26 22.05 -46.35 -7.47
CA ARG A 26 22.00 -47.82 -7.45
C ARG A 26 22.88 -48.50 -8.50
N ARG A 27 23.31 -47.79 -9.54
CA ARG A 27 24.17 -48.33 -10.62
C ARG A 27 25.62 -47.82 -10.57
N ALA A 28 25.96 -47.00 -9.58
CA ALA A 28 27.30 -46.42 -9.45
C ALA A 28 28.26 -47.41 -8.73
N PRO A 29 29.48 -47.65 -9.25
CA PRO A 29 30.50 -48.47 -8.58
C PRO A 29 31.04 -47.82 -7.29
N GLU A 30 31.51 -48.64 -6.33
CA GLU A 30 32.12 -48.18 -5.08
C GLU A 30 33.34 -47.26 -5.37
N GLY A 31 33.37 -46.07 -4.76
CA GLY A 31 34.45 -45.08 -4.93
C GLY A 31 34.31 -44.11 -6.11
N SER A 32 33.17 -44.07 -6.81
CA SER A 32 32.95 -43.11 -7.92
C SER A 32 32.58 -41.69 -7.44
N TYR A 33 32.78 -40.68 -8.29
CA TYR A 33 32.48 -39.25 -8.06
C TYR A 33 31.04 -38.96 -7.57
N PHE A 34 30.12 -39.92 -7.71
CA PHE A 34 28.71 -39.81 -7.31
C PHE A 34 28.43 -40.19 -5.84
N GLU A 35 29.44 -40.62 -5.07
CA GLU A 35 29.31 -40.79 -3.61
C GLU A 35 29.63 -39.51 -2.80
N ASP A 36 30.31 -38.52 -3.40
CA ASP A 36 30.66 -37.26 -2.74
C ASP A 36 29.46 -36.28 -2.70
N GLY A 37 28.49 -36.58 -1.83
CA GLY A 37 27.34 -35.71 -1.56
C GLY A 37 27.72 -34.30 -1.04
N ASP A 38 28.93 -34.16 -0.47
CA ASP A 38 29.40 -32.93 0.17
C ASP A 38 29.64 -31.77 -0.80
N ARG A 39 30.05 -32.06 -2.06
CA ARG A 39 30.21 -30.99 -3.07
C ARG A 39 28.87 -30.46 -3.57
N ALA A 40 27.86 -31.33 -3.67
CA ALA A 40 26.51 -30.92 -4.04
C ALA A 40 25.86 -30.11 -2.90
N ALA A 41 26.11 -30.47 -1.64
CA ALA A 41 25.61 -29.74 -0.47
C ALA A 41 26.07 -28.27 -0.42
N GLY A 42 27.31 -27.98 -0.84
CA GLY A 42 27.84 -26.62 -0.91
C GLY A 42 27.04 -25.70 -1.85
N VAL A 43 26.65 -26.18 -3.03
CA VAL A 43 25.87 -25.40 -4.01
C VAL A 43 24.46 -25.10 -3.49
N PHE A 44 23.81 -26.08 -2.87
CA PHE A 44 22.49 -25.88 -2.24
C PHE A 44 22.56 -24.89 -1.08
N GLY A 45 23.64 -24.87 -0.30
CA GLY A 45 23.85 -23.89 0.77
C GLY A 45 23.91 -22.44 0.24
N VAL A 46 24.65 -22.19 -0.84
CA VAL A 46 24.74 -20.85 -1.45
C VAL A 46 23.39 -20.42 -2.04
N ILE A 47 22.68 -21.31 -2.71
CA ILE A 47 21.34 -21.02 -3.24
C ILE A 47 20.36 -20.73 -2.10
N ALA A 48 20.34 -21.57 -1.06
CA ALA A 48 19.45 -21.42 0.09
C ALA A 48 19.67 -20.10 0.83
N THR A 49 20.93 -19.71 1.06
CA THR A 49 21.27 -18.41 1.66
C THR A 49 20.85 -17.24 0.77
N GLY A 50 21.05 -17.32 -0.54
CA GLY A 50 20.54 -16.33 -1.49
C GLY A 50 19.01 -16.17 -1.43
N PHE A 51 18.26 -17.28 -1.40
CA PHE A 51 16.81 -17.25 -1.23
C PHE A 51 16.39 -16.68 0.13
N ALA A 52 17.10 -17.02 1.22
CA ALA A 52 16.80 -16.49 2.55
C ALA A 52 16.95 -14.96 2.58
N VAL A 53 18.00 -14.42 1.96
CA VAL A 53 18.20 -12.97 1.84
C VAL A 53 17.10 -12.31 1.01
N LEU A 54 16.74 -12.87 -0.15
CA LEU A 54 15.66 -12.36 -0.99
C LEU A 54 14.31 -12.37 -0.24
N LEU A 55 13.99 -13.46 0.45
CA LEU A 55 12.79 -13.58 1.26
C LEU A 55 12.76 -12.51 2.37
N GLY A 56 13.91 -12.28 3.03
CA GLY A 56 14.06 -11.21 4.02
C GLY A 56 13.69 -9.83 3.44
N PHE A 57 14.19 -9.50 2.25
CA PHE A 57 13.84 -8.24 1.57
C PHE A 57 12.37 -8.15 1.18
N VAL A 58 11.77 -9.23 0.67
CA VAL A 58 10.34 -9.26 0.32
C VAL A 58 9.48 -8.98 1.54
N VAL A 59 9.76 -9.63 2.67
CA VAL A 59 9.04 -9.41 3.93
C VAL A 59 9.24 -7.98 4.42
N PHE A 60 10.47 -7.47 4.39
CA PHE A 60 10.78 -6.10 4.78
C PHE A 60 10.01 -5.07 3.95
N LEU A 61 10.03 -5.20 2.61
CA LEU A 61 9.29 -4.32 1.70
C LEU A 61 7.78 -4.40 1.92
N ALA A 62 7.25 -5.60 2.19
CA ALA A 62 5.83 -5.77 2.51
C ALA A 62 5.44 -5.01 3.79
N PHE A 63 6.27 -5.09 4.84
CA PHE A 63 6.04 -4.33 6.07
C PHE A 63 6.16 -2.82 5.86
N GLN A 64 7.16 -2.36 5.11
CA GLN A 64 7.29 -0.94 4.78
C GLN A 64 6.08 -0.40 4.00
N SER A 65 5.59 -1.18 3.03
CA SER A 65 4.38 -0.82 2.28
C SER A 65 3.16 -0.73 3.20
N PHE A 66 2.98 -1.71 4.09
CA PHE A 66 1.88 -1.70 5.05
C PHE A 66 1.96 -0.51 6.00
N ASP A 67 3.14 -0.23 6.55
CA ASP A 67 3.35 0.88 7.48
C ASP A 67 3.10 2.24 6.81
N THR A 68 3.56 2.42 5.56
CA THR A 68 3.28 3.63 4.76
C THR A 68 1.79 3.83 4.52
N SER A 69 1.05 2.76 4.16
CA SER A 69 -0.39 2.87 3.97
C SER A 69 -1.14 3.14 5.28
N ARG A 70 -0.68 2.57 6.39
CA ARG A 70 -1.23 2.80 7.72
C ARG A 70 -0.98 4.23 8.19
N SER A 71 0.25 4.74 8.06
CA SER A 71 0.59 6.10 8.46
C SER A 71 -0.16 7.13 7.60
N GLY A 72 -0.27 6.91 6.29
CA GLY A 72 -1.10 7.74 5.41
C GLY A 72 -2.56 7.80 5.85
N ALA A 73 -3.14 6.68 6.32
CA ALA A 73 -4.51 6.66 6.84
C ALA A 73 -4.68 7.48 8.13
N ILE A 74 -3.72 7.37 9.04
CA ILE A 74 -3.70 8.11 10.30
C ILE A 74 -3.56 9.61 10.01
N HIS A 75 -2.57 10.00 9.19
CA HIS A 75 -2.35 11.38 8.82
C HIS A 75 -3.53 12.00 8.07
N GLU A 76 -4.19 11.27 7.18
CA GLU A 76 -5.41 11.76 6.52
C GLU A 76 -6.51 12.10 7.54
N ALA A 77 -6.71 11.24 8.56
CA ALA A 77 -7.70 11.46 9.61
C ALA A 77 -7.33 12.62 10.54
N GLU A 78 -6.05 12.75 10.89
CA GLU A 78 -5.52 13.89 11.66
C GLU A 78 -5.75 15.20 10.91
N ILE A 79 -5.36 15.27 9.64
CA ILE A 79 -5.52 16.48 8.82
C ILE A 79 -6.99 16.85 8.65
N VAL A 80 -7.90 15.88 8.46
CA VAL A 80 -9.35 16.15 8.41
C VAL A 80 -9.85 16.76 9.72
N SER A 81 -9.32 16.31 10.87
CA SER A 81 -9.67 16.86 12.18
C SER A 81 -9.14 18.30 12.33
N GLU A 82 -7.88 18.55 11.95
CA GLU A 82 -7.31 19.91 11.96
C GLU A 82 -8.00 20.85 10.97
N GLN A 83 -8.43 20.35 9.81
CA GLN A 83 -9.23 21.11 8.84
C GLN A 83 -10.59 21.50 9.42
N PHE A 84 -11.18 20.64 10.25
CA PHE A 84 -12.44 20.94 10.93
C PHE A 84 -12.29 22.11 11.92
N GLU A 85 -11.17 22.16 12.64
CA GLU A 85 -10.82 23.28 13.52
C GLU A 85 -10.52 24.55 12.71
N THR A 86 -9.75 24.43 11.61
CA THR A 86 -9.44 25.54 10.71
C THR A 86 -10.70 26.12 10.05
N ALA A 87 -11.68 25.28 9.74
CA ALA A 87 -12.99 25.73 9.27
C ALA A 87 -13.69 26.65 10.28
N GLN A 88 -13.46 26.48 11.59
CA GLN A 88 -14.00 27.38 12.62
C GLN A 88 -13.37 28.77 12.62
N LEU A 89 -12.29 28.99 11.86
CA LEU A 89 -11.67 30.31 11.69
C LEU A 89 -12.06 30.97 10.36
N MET A 90 -12.79 30.25 9.50
CA MET A 90 -13.32 30.78 8.24
C MET A 90 -14.49 31.75 8.50
N PRO A 91 -14.85 32.58 7.48
CA PRO A 91 -16.01 33.45 7.56
C PRO A 91 -17.28 32.69 7.96
N VAL A 92 -18.10 33.33 8.79
CA VAL A 92 -19.32 32.72 9.36
C VAL A 92 -20.25 32.15 8.28
N ALA A 93 -20.30 32.80 7.11
CA ALA A 93 -21.11 32.38 5.96
C ALA A 93 -20.76 30.98 5.42
N VAL A 94 -19.53 30.51 5.59
CA VAL A 94 -19.04 29.24 5.01
C VAL A 94 -18.59 28.21 6.05
N ARG A 95 -18.32 28.63 7.30
CA ARG A 95 -17.84 27.75 8.39
C ARG A 95 -18.66 26.46 8.53
N GLY A 96 -19.98 26.59 8.68
CA GLY A 96 -20.87 25.44 8.84
C GLY A 96 -20.90 24.52 7.60
N ARG A 97 -20.76 25.12 6.41
CA ARG A 97 -20.69 24.37 5.15
C ARG A 97 -19.40 23.56 5.05
N PHE A 98 -18.25 24.15 5.37
CA PHE A 98 -16.97 23.41 5.40
C PHE A 98 -16.98 22.27 6.41
N SER A 99 -17.47 22.52 7.63
CA SER A 99 -17.62 21.47 8.65
C SER A 99 -18.49 20.31 8.15
N GLY A 100 -19.62 20.60 7.50
CA GLY A 100 -20.48 19.58 6.91
C GLY A 100 -19.80 18.82 5.77
N GLU A 101 -19.13 19.52 4.85
CA GLU A 101 -18.42 18.92 3.72
C GLU A 101 -17.26 18.01 4.18
N LEU A 102 -16.55 18.36 5.27
CA LEU A 102 -15.51 17.52 5.88
C LEU A 102 -16.09 16.25 6.51
N VAL A 103 -17.24 16.35 7.21
CA VAL A 103 -17.94 15.17 7.74
C VAL A 103 -18.40 14.26 6.61
N CYS A 104 -18.92 14.84 5.54
CA CYS A 104 -19.33 14.10 4.34
C CYS A 104 -18.14 13.45 3.63
N TYR A 105 -16.99 14.13 3.55
CA TYR A 105 -15.74 13.56 3.07
C TYR A 105 -15.33 12.33 3.90
N ALA A 106 -15.27 12.45 5.23
CA ALA A 106 -14.89 11.36 6.13
C ALA A 106 -15.83 10.15 5.99
N ARG A 107 -17.15 10.39 5.90
CA ARG A 107 -18.14 9.33 5.65
C ARG A 107 -17.94 8.67 4.29
N ALA A 108 -17.65 9.42 3.24
CA ALA A 108 -17.37 8.86 1.91
C ALA A 108 -16.10 8.01 1.93
N VAL A 109 -15.06 8.43 2.64
CA VAL A 109 -13.85 7.63 2.83
C VAL A 109 -14.21 6.29 3.50
N VAL A 110 -14.85 6.33 4.68
CA VAL A 110 -15.18 5.12 5.46
C VAL A 110 -16.13 4.18 4.72
N HIS A 111 -17.21 4.70 4.13
CA HIS A 111 -18.29 3.86 3.59
C HIS A 111 -18.17 3.56 2.10
N GLN A 112 -17.30 4.25 1.36
CA GLN A 112 -17.16 4.05 -0.08
C GLN A 112 -15.72 3.69 -0.45
N GLU A 113 -14.74 4.49 -0.05
CA GLU A 113 -13.35 4.26 -0.49
C GLU A 113 -12.73 3.02 0.13
N TRP A 114 -12.91 2.80 1.44
CA TRP A 114 -12.32 1.64 2.12
C TRP A 114 -12.87 0.30 1.59
N PRO A 115 -14.19 0.11 1.43
CA PRO A 115 -14.73 -1.09 0.77
C PRO A 115 -14.26 -1.28 -0.68
N GLN A 116 -14.08 -0.19 -1.42
CA GLN A 116 -13.53 -0.25 -2.79
C GLN A 116 -12.04 -0.62 -2.79
N MET A 117 -11.28 -0.21 -1.78
CA MET A 117 -9.89 -0.64 -1.62
C MET A 117 -9.80 -2.13 -1.27
N GLU A 118 -10.67 -2.60 -0.37
CA GLU A 118 -10.74 -4.02 0.01
C GLU A 118 -11.08 -4.91 -1.19
N SER A 119 -12.04 -4.48 -2.02
CA SER A 119 -12.41 -5.19 -3.26
C SER A 119 -11.45 -4.96 -4.44
N GLY A 120 -10.42 -4.12 -4.27
CA GLY A 120 -9.47 -3.79 -5.33
C GLY A 120 -10.05 -2.96 -6.48
N THR A 121 -11.27 -2.43 -6.35
CA THR A 121 -11.98 -1.67 -7.38
C THR A 121 -11.88 -0.17 -7.20
N LEU A 122 -11.06 0.33 -6.26
CA LEU A 122 -10.89 1.77 -6.06
C LEU A 122 -10.30 2.39 -7.34
N ALA A 123 -11.19 2.90 -8.20
CA ALA A 123 -10.83 3.54 -9.46
C ALA A 123 -9.93 4.75 -9.19
N ASN A 124 -9.28 5.28 -10.24
CA ASN A 124 -8.49 6.52 -10.20
C ASN A 124 -9.34 7.79 -9.99
N GLY A 125 -10.38 7.68 -9.17
CA GLY A 125 -11.34 8.73 -8.86
C GLY A 125 -10.86 9.63 -7.72
N HIS A 126 -11.07 10.92 -7.92
CA HIS A 126 -10.98 11.92 -6.87
C HIS A 126 -12.18 11.75 -5.93
N ASN A 127 -12.00 12.00 -4.63
CA ASN A 127 -13.14 12.07 -3.72
C ASN A 127 -14.00 13.27 -4.12
N PRO A 128 -15.31 13.10 -4.42
CA PRO A 128 -16.16 14.18 -4.90
C PRO A 128 -16.21 15.36 -3.92
N TRP A 129 -16.14 15.09 -2.60
CA TRP A 129 -16.16 16.12 -1.57
C TRP A 129 -14.90 17.01 -1.59
N GLY A 130 -13.77 16.51 -2.09
CA GLY A 130 -12.58 17.35 -2.32
C GLY A 130 -12.86 18.46 -3.35
N ILE A 131 -13.58 18.13 -4.42
CA ILE A 131 -14.00 19.10 -5.45
C ILE A 131 -15.05 20.07 -4.87
N THR A 132 -16.03 19.56 -4.13
CA THR A 132 -17.06 20.37 -3.48
C THR A 132 -16.45 21.40 -2.52
N MET A 133 -15.52 20.98 -1.66
CA MET A 133 -14.80 21.89 -0.76
C MET A 133 -13.99 22.94 -1.53
N PHE A 134 -13.36 22.56 -2.64
CA PHE A 134 -12.64 23.53 -3.47
C PHE A 134 -13.59 24.56 -4.11
N GLN A 135 -14.79 24.14 -4.51
CA GLN A 135 -15.82 25.07 -5.00
C GLN A 135 -16.29 26.04 -3.91
N THR A 136 -16.48 25.55 -2.68
CA THR A 136 -16.80 26.39 -1.53
C THR A 136 -15.67 27.39 -1.24
N LEU A 137 -14.42 26.94 -1.28
CA LEU A 137 -13.24 27.78 -1.06
C LEU A 137 -13.15 28.96 -2.04
N LYS A 138 -13.50 28.74 -3.32
CA LYS A 138 -13.53 29.83 -4.33
C LYS A 138 -14.51 30.95 -4.02
N THR A 139 -15.51 30.70 -3.16
CA THR A 139 -16.49 31.72 -2.76
C THR A 139 -16.07 32.51 -1.51
N VAL A 140 -14.94 32.14 -0.90
CA VAL A 140 -14.44 32.77 0.32
C VAL A 140 -13.63 34.01 -0.02
N GLU A 141 -14.04 35.14 0.53
CA GLU A 141 -13.27 36.38 0.55
C GLU A 141 -12.85 36.68 2.00
N PRO A 142 -11.60 36.35 2.39
CA PRO A 142 -11.09 36.64 3.73
C PRO A 142 -11.00 38.15 3.98
N ARG A 143 -11.60 38.66 5.07
CA ARG A 143 -11.61 40.09 5.41
C ARG A 143 -10.73 40.41 6.61
N SER A 144 -10.58 39.47 7.54
CA SER A 144 -9.73 39.64 8.73
C SER A 144 -8.39 38.91 8.59
N PRO A 145 -7.34 39.32 9.35
CA PRO A 145 -6.07 38.59 9.40
C PRO A 145 -6.22 37.12 9.81
N ALA A 146 -7.15 36.82 10.72
CA ALA A 146 -7.43 35.45 11.15
C ALA A 146 -8.02 34.61 10.01
N GLU A 147 -8.96 35.17 9.24
CA GLU A 147 -9.54 34.50 8.07
C GLU A 147 -8.50 34.30 6.95
N GLN A 148 -7.59 35.25 6.74
CA GLN A 148 -6.49 35.12 5.77
C GLN A 148 -5.53 33.99 6.16
N ALA A 149 -5.17 33.91 7.45
CA ALA A 149 -4.34 32.83 7.97
C ALA A 149 -5.03 31.47 7.84
N ALA A 150 -6.33 31.39 8.15
CA ALA A 150 -7.14 30.18 7.99
C ALA A 150 -7.23 29.75 6.52
N TYR A 151 -7.40 30.70 5.59
CA TYR A 151 -7.44 30.43 4.16
C TYR A 151 -6.12 29.83 3.65
N GLY A 152 -4.99 30.42 4.05
CA GLY A 152 -3.66 29.88 3.74
C GLY A 152 -3.47 28.47 4.31
N LYS A 153 -3.73 28.29 5.61
CA LYS A 153 -3.61 27.00 6.30
C LYS A 153 -4.48 25.92 5.67
N TRP A 154 -5.69 26.26 5.22
CA TRP A 154 -6.59 25.34 4.53
C TRP A 154 -6.02 24.83 3.20
N LEU A 155 -5.37 25.70 2.42
CA LEU A 155 -4.73 25.33 1.15
C LEU A 155 -3.58 24.34 1.35
N ASP A 156 -2.78 24.54 2.40
CA ASP A 156 -1.69 23.65 2.80
C ASP A 156 -2.25 22.30 3.26
N GLN A 157 -3.19 22.30 4.21
CA GLN A 157 -3.83 21.09 4.73
C GLN A 157 -4.53 20.29 3.64
N ARG A 158 -5.16 20.95 2.65
CA ARG A 158 -5.72 20.25 1.50
C ARG A 158 -4.65 19.48 0.75
N THR A 159 -3.50 20.09 0.50
CA THR A 159 -2.39 19.44 -0.21
C THR A 159 -1.86 18.26 0.60
N ASP A 160 -1.71 18.43 1.92
CA ASP A 160 -1.22 17.39 2.82
C ASP A 160 -2.21 16.23 2.94
N ARG A 161 -3.51 16.51 3.01
CA ARG A 161 -4.56 15.48 3.00
C ARG A 161 -4.54 14.65 1.73
N GLU A 162 -4.39 15.28 0.57
CA GLU A 162 -4.31 14.55 -0.70
C GLU A 162 -3.04 13.68 -0.78
N ARG A 163 -1.91 14.13 -0.22
CA ARG A 163 -0.70 13.30 -0.09
C ARG A 163 -0.94 12.11 0.83
N ALA A 164 -1.49 12.35 2.02
CA ALA A 164 -1.81 11.28 2.99
C ALA A 164 -2.77 10.23 2.41
N ARG A 165 -3.78 10.67 1.65
CA ARG A 165 -4.69 9.79 0.90
C ARG A 165 -3.97 8.96 -0.17
N ALA A 166 -3.01 9.56 -0.88
CA ALA A 166 -2.19 8.85 -1.87
C ALA A 166 -1.33 7.76 -1.20
N ASP A 167 -0.69 8.08 -0.07
CA ASP A 167 0.12 7.13 0.71
C ASP A 167 -0.73 5.97 1.24
N ARG A 168 -1.92 6.26 1.80
CA ARG A 168 -2.89 5.24 2.24
C ARG A 168 -3.27 4.27 1.12
N SER A 169 -3.46 4.78 -0.09
CA SER A 169 -3.89 3.97 -1.24
C SER A 169 -2.72 3.30 -1.98
N GLY A 170 -1.48 3.47 -1.52
CA GLY A 170 -0.29 2.92 -2.19
C GLY A 170 -0.07 3.51 -3.59
N ARG A 171 -0.69 4.66 -3.88
CA ARG A 171 -0.62 5.32 -5.18
C ARG A 171 0.65 6.17 -5.24
N SER A 172 1.77 5.54 -5.52
CA SER A 172 2.80 6.25 -6.28
C SER A 172 2.21 6.48 -7.68
N CYS A 173 2.18 7.73 -8.15
CA CYS A 173 1.91 8.02 -9.56
C CYS A 173 2.94 7.22 -10.39
N ARG A 174 2.58 6.00 -10.81
CA ARG A 174 3.25 5.32 -11.91
C ARG A 174 3.00 6.20 -13.12
N ARG A 175 3.96 7.09 -13.39
CA ARG A 175 4.08 7.70 -14.71
C ARG A 175 4.14 6.52 -15.71
N PRO A 176 3.31 6.54 -16.76
CA PRO A 176 3.40 5.56 -17.84
C PRO A 176 4.78 5.59 -18.49
#